data_AF-A0A3B0ZYU2-F1
#
_entry.id   AF-A0A3B0ZYU2-F1
#
_cell.length_a   1.000
_cell.length_b   1.000
_cell.length_c   1.000
_cell.angle_alpha   90.00
_cell.angle_beta   90.00
_cell.angle_gamma   90.00
#
_symmetry.space_group_name_H-M   'P 1'
#
loop_
_entity.id
_entity.type
_entity.pdbx_description
1 polymer ?
#
loop_
_entity_poly.entity_id
_entity_poly.type
_entity_poly.pdbx_seq_one_letter_code
_entity_poly.pdbx_strand_id
1 'polypeptide(L)'
;MPIEEPNIIWTITASGAVIFFTLLAILLPYLIIMHNILYRRLDSILFKEPWFNPAQLIMFKSWPMSFIKTVIYMFLIAYPTYIRKKKRFKDLKNVPVVEPSIILACKLYTTLHVAMILIGVAWMLFIFSVFAMDNWFS
;
A
#
# COMPACT_ATOMS: atom_id res chain seq x y z
N MET A 1 -20.92 -11.46 -40.26
CA MET A 1 -20.47 -10.32 -39.42
C MET A 1 -19.02 -10.61 -39.09
N PRO A 2 -18.03 -9.91 -39.67
CA PRO A 2 -16.63 -10.19 -39.37
C PRO A 2 -16.38 -9.86 -37.90
N ILE A 3 -15.75 -10.78 -37.18
CA ILE A 3 -15.30 -10.58 -35.82
C ILE A 3 -14.05 -9.71 -35.93
N GLU A 4 -14.13 -8.42 -35.62
CA GLU A 4 -12.93 -7.59 -35.48
C GLU A 4 -12.10 -8.15 -34.32
N GLU A 5 -10.87 -8.57 -34.60
CA GLU A 5 -9.96 -8.99 -33.56
C GLU A 5 -9.69 -7.79 -32.62
N PRO A 6 -9.82 -7.95 -31.30
CA PRO A 6 -9.59 -6.86 -30.37
C PRO A 6 -8.14 -6.43 -30.48
N ASN A 7 -7.93 -5.15 -30.80
CA ASN A 7 -6.60 -4.54 -30.87
C ASN A 7 -5.83 -4.88 -29.58
N ILE A 8 -4.66 -5.48 -29.76
CA ILE A 8 -3.82 -6.04 -28.70
C ILE A 8 -3.57 -5.02 -27.57
N ILE A 9 -3.43 -3.74 -27.91
CA ILE A 9 -3.23 -2.64 -26.95
C ILE A 9 -4.45 -2.49 -26.02
N TRP A 10 -5.67 -2.54 -26.55
CA TRP A 10 -6.89 -2.46 -25.77
C TRP A 10 -7.06 -3.69 -24.87
N THR A 11 -6.71 -4.88 -25.36
CA THR A 11 -6.75 -6.12 -24.57
C THR A 11 -5.77 -6.09 -23.39
N ILE A 12 -4.54 -5.60 -23.61
CA ILE A 12 -3.53 -5.43 -22.55
C ILE A 12 -4.00 -4.38 -21.53
N THR A 13 -4.52 -3.25 -22.01
CA THR A 13 -5.01 -2.16 -21.15
C THR A 13 -6.16 -2.63 -20.26
N ALA A 14 -7.16 -3.29 -20.84
CA ALA A 14 -8.30 -3.83 -20.10
C ALA A 14 -7.86 -4.90 -19.08
N SER A 15 -6.95 -5.80 -19.47
CA SER A 15 -6.44 -6.86 -18.59
C SER A 15 -5.65 -6.28 -17.41
N GLY A 16 -4.81 -5.27 -17.65
CA GLY A 16 -4.07 -4.57 -16.59
C GLY A 16 -4.99 -3.85 -15.61
N ALA A 17 -6.03 -3.18 -16.11
CA ALA A 17 -7.04 -2.55 -15.28
C ALA A 17 -7.77 -3.57 -14.39
N VAL A 18 -8.21 -4.71 -14.95
CA VAL A 18 -8.88 -5.78 -14.20
C VAL A 18 -7.99 -6.28 -13.07
N ILE A 19 -6.72 -6.62 -13.35
CA ILE A 19 -5.78 -7.10 -12.32
C ILE A 19 -5.62 -6.06 -11.21
N PHE A 20 -5.45 -4.78 -11.56
CA PHE A 20 -5.29 -3.70 -10.59
C PHE A 20 -6.53 -3.55 -9.70
N PHE A 21 -7.74 -3.51 -10.28
CA PHE A 21 -8.98 -3.38 -9.51
C PHE A 21 -9.29 -4.61 -8.66
N THR A 22 -8.99 -5.82 -9.14
CA THR A 22 -9.13 -7.05 -8.35
C THR A 22 -8.20 -7.03 -7.12
N LEU A 23 -6.93 -6.65 -7.30
CA LEU A 23 -5.99 -6.52 -6.18
C LEU A 23 -6.44 -5.45 -5.19
N LEU A 24 -6.93 -4.30 -5.68
CA LEU A 24 -7.46 -3.24 -4.84
C LEU A 24 -8.67 -3.71 -4.01
N ALA A 25 -9.60 -4.44 -4.63
CA ALA A 25 -10.79 -4.99 -3.98
C ALA A 25 -10.44 -6.01 -2.87
N ILE A 26 -9.29 -6.68 -2.95
CA ILE A 26 -8.80 -7.60 -1.92
C ILE A 26 -8.04 -6.84 -0.82
N LEU A 27 -7.17 -5.91 -1.20
CA LEU A 27 -6.28 -5.22 -0.27
C LEU A 27 -7.01 -4.17 0.58
N LEU A 28 -8.08 -3.54 0.07
CA LEU A 28 -8.80 -2.51 0.81
C LEU A 28 -9.56 -3.09 2.03
N PRO A 29 -10.37 -4.17 1.92
CA PRO A 29 -10.96 -4.82 3.08
C PRO A 29 -9.90 -5.33 4.06
N TYR A 30 -8.80 -5.87 3.55
CA TYR A 30 -7.68 -6.31 4.38
C TYR A 30 -7.10 -5.17 5.22
N LEU A 31 -6.86 -4.02 4.59
CA LEU A 31 -6.37 -2.82 5.26
C LEU A 31 -7.34 -2.35 6.34
N ILE A 32 -8.66 -2.40 6.08
CA ILE A 32 -9.69 -2.04 7.05
C ILE A 32 -9.67 -2.98 8.27
N ILE A 33 -9.60 -4.30 8.05
CA ILE A 33 -9.53 -5.29 9.13
C ILE A 33 -8.30 -5.03 9.99
N MET A 34 -7.14 -4.89 9.36
CA MET A 34 -5.90 -4.65 10.07
C MET A 34 -5.83 -3.27 10.71
N HIS A 35 -6.49 -2.25 10.15
CA HIS A 35 -6.65 -0.94 10.78
C HIS A 35 -7.32 -1.09 12.13
N ASN A 36 -8.44 -1.82 12.19
CA ASN A 36 -9.17 -2.04 13.44
C ASN A 36 -8.35 -2.82 14.48
N ILE A 37 -7.58 -3.83 14.05
CA ILE A 37 -6.73 -4.64 14.93
C ILE A 37 -5.55 -3.81 15.47
N LEU A 38 -4.81 -3.15 14.58
CA LEU A 38 -3.58 -2.44 14.92
C LEU A 38 -3.85 -1.11 15.62
N TYR A 39 -4.92 -0.40 15.28
CA TYR A 39 -5.35 0.82 15.97
C TYR A 39 -5.48 0.58 17.47
N ARG A 40 -6.22 -0.46 17.87
CA ARG A 40 -6.48 -0.77 19.29
C ARG A 40 -5.21 -1.16 20.05
N ARG A 41 -4.28 -1.85 19.38
CA ARG A 41 -3.08 -2.42 20.03
C ARG A 41 -1.89 -1.45 20.04
N LEU A 42 -1.75 -0.62 19.01
CA LEU A 42 -0.52 0.14 18.77
C LEU A 42 -0.68 1.64 18.97
N ASP A 43 -1.87 2.22 18.86
CA ASP A 43 -1.99 3.68 18.94
C ASP A 43 -1.54 4.23 20.30
N SER A 44 -1.88 3.56 21.40
CA SER A 44 -1.42 3.96 22.75
C SER A 44 0.10 3.92 22.92
N ILE A 45 0.80 3.13 22.09
CA ILE A 45 2.24 2.91 22.18
C ILE A 45 2.99 3.79 21.18
N LEU A 46 2.52 3.85 19.94
CA LEU A 46 3.22 4.41 18.80
C LEU A 46 2.60 5.70 18.28
N PHE A 47 1.29 5.96 18.47
CA PHE A 47 0.62 7.16 17.94
C PHE A 47 0.82 8.40 18.82
N LYS A 48 2.08 8.78 19.01
CA LYS A 48 2.51 9.92 19.81
C LYS A 48 3.89 10.40 19.37
N GLU A 49 4.31 11.56 19.88
CA GLU A 49 5.70 11.99 19.78
C GLU A 49 6.64 11.01 20.51
N PRO A 50 7.86 10.77 20.03
CA PRO A 50 8.53 11.41 18.88
C PRO A 50 8.26 10.73 17.52
N TRP A 51 7.45 9.67 17.48
CA TRP A 51 7.27 8.83 16.29
C TRP A 51 6.42 9.50 15.20
N PHE A 52 5.47 10.33 15.63
CA PHE A 52 4.65 11.15 14.75
C PHE A 52 4.75 12.60 15.22
N ASN A 53 4.96 13.52 14.29
CA ASN A 53 4.96 14.95 14.59
C ASN A 53 3.51 15.46 14.80
N PRO A 54 3.32 16.65 15.38
CA PRO A 54 1.98 17.18 15.67
C PRO A 54 1.05 17.22 14.45
N ALA A 55 1.59 17.61 13.28
CA ALA A 55 0.83 17.66 12.03
C ALA A 55 0.34 16.27 11.60
N GLN A 56 1.20 15.24 11.71
CA GLN A 56 0.84 13.86 11.42
C GLN A 56 -0.17 13.31 12.44
N LEU A 57 -0.04 13.66 13.72
CA LEU A 57 -1.00 13.25 14.74
C LEU A 57 -2.40 13.81 14.46
N ILE A 58 -2.49 15.06 14.01
CA ILE A 58 -3.78 15.67 13.59
C ILE A 58 -4.28 14.98 12.32
N MET A 59 -3.44 14.89 11.29
CA MET A 59 -3.83 14.37 9.98
C MET A 59 -4.24 12.90 10.02
N PHE A 60 -3.53 12.06 10.77
CA PHE A 60 -3.80 10.62 10.85
C PHE A 60 -4.83 10.25 11.92
N LYS A 61 -5.45 11.23 12.59
CA LYS A 61 -6.51 10.99 13.56
C LYS A 61 -7.83 10.62 12.88
N SER A 62 -8.13 11.23 11.75
CA SER A 62 -9.40 11.08 11.04
C SER A 62 -9.31 10.18 9.82
N TRP A 63 -10.43 9.55 9.49
CA TRP A 63 -10.61 8.83 8.23
C TRP A 63 -10.60 9.80 7.04
N PRO A 64 -10.02 9.46 5.88
CA PRO A 64 -9.35 8.20 5.52
C PRO A 64 -7.85 8.19 5.85
N MET A 65 -7.27 9.32 6.26
CA MET A 65 -5.83 9.47 6.48
C MET A 65 -5.29 8.58 7.62
N SER A 66 -6.17 8.14 8.53
CA SER A 66 -5.85 7.15 9.57
C SER A 66 -5.37 5.80 9.01
N PHE A 67 -5.63 5.46 7.75
CA PHE A 67 -5.05 4.26 7.14
C PHE A 67 -3.55 4.36 6.90
N ILE A 68 -3.02 5.57 6.69
CA ILE A 68 -1.59 5.79 6.46
C ILE A 68 -0.78 5.35 7.68
N LYS A 69 -1.22 5.69 8.90
CA LYS A 69 -0.56 5.21 10.13
C LYS A 69 -0.62 3.69 10.26
N THR A 70 -1.70 3.04 9.82
CA THR A 70 -1.80 1.57 9.82
C THR A 70 -0.81 0.93 8.86
N VAL A 71 -0.68 1.46 7.65
CA VAL A 71 0.34 1.00 6.70
C VAL A 71 1.73 1.14 7.32
N ILE A 72 2.02 2.27 7.99
CA ILE A 72 3.29 2.49 8.71
C ILE A 72 3.50 1.42 9.79
N TYR A 73 2.48 1.08 10.58
CA TYR A 73 2.58 0.01 11.58
C TYR A 73 2.82 -1.37 10.97
N MET A 74 2.14 -1.70 9.87
CA MET A 74 2.34 -2.97 9.18
C MET A 74 3.76 -3.09 8.66
N PHE A 75 4.33 -2.02 8.09
CA PHE A 75 5.73 -2.00 7.68
C PHE A 75 6.67 -2.19 8.86
N LEU A 76 6.40 -1.54 10.00
CA LEU A 76 7.20 -1.70 11.22
C LEU A 76 7.15 -3.14 11.73
N ILE A 77 5.99 -3.79 11.73
CA ILE A 77 5.83 -5.19 12.16
C ILE A 77 6.46 -6.17 11.17
N ALA A 78 6.25 -5.96 9.87
CA ALA A 78 6.70 -6.86 8.82
C ALA A 78 8.23 -6.84 8.66
N TYR A 79 8.83 -5.64 8.71
CA TYR A 79 10.25 -5.40 8.48
C TYR A 79 10.85 -4.51 9.58
N PRO A 80 10.86 -4.98 10.84
CA PRO A 80 11.26 -4.17 11.99
C PRO A 80 12.70 -3.68 11.89
N THR A 81 13.60 -4.50 11.35
CA THR A 81 15.02 -4.14 11.17
C THR A 81 15.22 -3.02 10.15
N TYR A 82 14.43 -3.01 9.07
CA TYR A 82 14.50 -1.96 8.06
C TYR A 82 13.90 -0.65 8.56
N ILE A 83 12.74 -0.72 9.20
CA ILE A 83 12.01 0.47 9.63
C ILE A 83 12.66 1.13 10.86
N ARG A 84 13.27 0.35 11.76
CA ARG A 84 14.10 0.92 12.85
C ARG A 84 15.34 1.65 12.33
N LYS A 85 15.84 1.33 11.13
CA LYS A 85 16.93 2.10 10.52
C LYS A 85 16.46 3.44 9.94
N LYS A 86 15.15 3.66 9.77
CA LYS A 86 14.59 4.93 9.33
C LYS A 86 14.49 5.91 10.51
N LYS A 87 14.66 7.21 10.22
CA LYS A 87 14.60 8.30 11.21
C LYS A 87 13.37 8.20 12.13
N ARG A 88 12.23 7.74 11.61
CA ARG A 88 10.96 7.68 12.34
C ARG A 88 10.98 6.79 13.59
N PHE A 89 11.67 5.65 13.58
CA PHE A 89 11.63 4.68 14.70
C PHE A 89 13.03 4.27 15.18
N LYS A 90 14.02 5.14 14.97
CA LYS A 90 15.43 4.85 15.26
C LYS A 90 15.69 4.46 16.71
N ASP A 91 15.04 5.18 17.62
CA ASP A 91 15.23 5.00 19.07
C ASP A 91 14.23 4.02 19.70
N LEU A 92 13.41 3.37 18.86
CA LEU A 92 12.48 2.35 19.34
C LEU A 92 13.27 1.10 19.73
N LYS A 93 13.50 0.93 21.04
CA LYS A 93 14.30 -0.18 21.59
C LYS A 93 13.67 -1.55 21.28
N ASN A 94 12.36 -1.69 21.52
CA ASN A 94 11.60 -2.90 21.28
C ASN A 94 10.33 -2.58 20.49
N VAL A 95 10.09 -3.33 19.41
CA VAL A 95 8.80 -3.31 18.70
C VAL A 95 7.78 -4.03 19.58
N PRO A 96 6.53 -3.54 19.70
CA PRO A 96 5.49 -4.20 20.47
C PRO A 96 5.35 -5.67 20.06
N VAL A 97 5.29 -6.56 21.06
CA VAL A 97 5.11 -8.00 20.80
C VAL A 97 3.71 -8.20 20.23
N VAL A 98 3.66 -8.78 19.04
CA VAL A 98 2.43 -9.13 18.32
C VAL A 98 2.44 -10.62 18.01
N GLU A 99 1.24 -11.20 17.92
CA GLU A 99 1.08 -12.62 17.60
C GLU A 99 1.71 -12.96 16.24
N PRO A 100 2.30 -14.16 16.08
CA PRO A 100 2.92 -14.58 14.82
C PRO A 100 1.98 -14.50 13.61
N SER A 101 0.68 -14.75 13.82
CA SER A 101 -0.38 -14.60 12.82
C SER A 101 -0.48 -13.17 12.28
N ILE A 102 -0.41 -12.17 13.16
CA ILE A 102 -0.44 -10.74 12.81
C ILE A 102 0.85 -10.35 12.07
N ILE A 103 2.00 -10.91 12.45
CA ILE A 103 3.27 -10.67 11.74
C ILE A 103 3.17 -11.19 10.31
N LEU A 104 2.68 -12.43 10.13
CA LEU A 104 2.48 -13.03 8.82
C LEU A 104 1.50 -12.20 7.99
N ALA A 105 0.39 -11.79 8.59
CA ALA A 105 -0.61 -10.92 7.97
C ALA A 105 0.01 -9.59 7.47
N CYS A 106 0.76 -8.89 8.33
CA CYS A 106 1.47 -7.67 7.96
C CYS A 106 2.47 -7.89 6.81
N LYS A 107 3.21 -9.00 6.81
CA LYS A 107 4.16 -9.34 5.74
C LYS A 107 3.47 -9.60 4.41
N LEU A 108 2.39 -10.37 4.41
CA LEU A 108 1.59 -10.64 3.20
C LEU A 108 1.03 -9.35 2.63
N TYR A 109 0.39 -8.53 3.47
CA TYR A 109 -0.15 -7.25 3.02
C TYR A 109 0.91 -6.32 2.46
N THR A 110 2.01 -6.10 3.19
CA THR A 110 3.06 -5.16 2.75
C THR A 110 3.71 -5.62 1.45
N THR A 111 3.94 -6.92 1.27
CA THR A 111 4.46 -7.49 0.02
C THR A 111 3.49 -7.25 -1.14
N LEU A 112 2.21 -7.61 -0.95
CA LEU A 112 1.17 -7.43 -1.99
C LEU A 112 0.94 -5.95 -2.31
N HIS A 113 0.98 -5.07 -1.30
CA HIS A 113 0.80 -3.64 -1.46
C HIS A 113 1.95 -3.02 -2.27
N VAL A 114 3.20 -3.41 -2.00
CA VAL A 114 4.35 -2.98 -2.81
C VAL A 114 4.25 -3.51 -4.24
N ALA A 115 3.88 -4.78 -4.42
CA ALA A 115 3.67 -5.37 -5.75
C ALA A 115 2.59 -4.61 -6.54
N MET A 116 1.45 -4.29 -5.90
CA MET A 116 0.37 -3.51 -6.51
C MET A 116 0.85 -2.12 -6.95
N ILE A 117 1.64 -1.42 -6.12
CA ILE A 117 2.22 -0.12 -6.48
C ILE A 117 3.14 -0.25 -7.69
N LEU A 118 4.03 -1.26 -7.70
CA LEU A 118 4.96 -1.47 -8.80
C LEU A 118 4.24 -1.80 -10.12
N ILE A 119 3.23 -2.68 -10.06
CA ILE A 119 2.38 -3.02 -11.21
C ILE A 119 1.64 -1.78 -11.71
N GLY A 120 1.06 -0.99 -10.80
CA GLY A 120 0.35 0.24 -11.14
C GLY A 120 1.26 1.26 -11.81
N VAL A 121 2.46 1.50 -11.27
CA VAL A 121 3.45 2.42 -11.87
C VAL A 121 3.89 1.92 -13.24
N ALA A 122 4.22 0.64 -13.38
CA ALA A 122 4.62 0.06 -14.66
C ALA A 122 3.51 0.18 -15.72
N TRP A 123 2.25 -0.06 -15.33
CA TRP A 123 1.10 0.06 -16.22
C TRP A 123 0.82 1.50 -16.64
N MET A 124 0.93 2.47 -15.72
CA MET A 124 0.80 3.89 -16.05
C MET A 124 1.89 4.34 -17.03
N LEU A 125 3.14 3.93 -16.82
CA LEU A 125 4.24 4.24 -17.74
C LEU A 125 4.00 3.64 -19.12
N PHE A 126 3.50 2.41 -19.19
CA PHE A 126 3.11 1.76 -20.44
C PHE A 126 2.04 2.57 -21.19
N ILE A 127 0.94 2.93 -20.54
CA ILE A 127 -0.14 3.71 -21.17
C ILE A 127 0.36 5.07 -21.66
N PHE A 128 1.10 5.79 -20.82
CA PHE A 128 1.65 7.09 -21.21
C PHE A 128 2.60 6.96 -22.40
N SER A 129 3.40 5.88 -22.46
CA SER A 129 4.31 5.65 -23.59
C SER A 129 3.54 5.39 -24.89
N VAL A 130 2.46 4.61 -24.84
CA VAL A 130 1.60 4.35 -26.01
C VAL A 130 0.96 5.66 -26.49
N PHE A 131 0.33 6.41 -25.57
CA PHE A 131 -0.32 7.68 -25.91
C PHE A 131 0.66 8.73 -26.46
N ALA A 132 1.88 8.78 -25.92
CA ALA A 132 2.92 9.67 -26.42
C ALA A 132 3.39 9.29 -27.83
N MET A 133 3.53 7.99 -28.12
CA MET A 133 3.90 7.51 -29.46
C MET A 133 2.79 7.80 -30.48
N ASP A 134 1.53 7.51 -30.15
CA ASP A 134 0.40 7.74 -31.06
C ASP A 134 0.30 9.23 -31.45
N ASN A 135 0.43 10.14 -30.48
CA ASN A 135 0.39 11.59 -30.75
C ASN A 135 1.64 12.14 -31.46
N TRP A 136 2.79 11.45 -31.40
CA TRP A 136 4.03 11.92 -32.03
C TRP A 136 4.12 11.51 -33.51
N PHE A 137 3.49 10.40 -33.88
CA PHE A 137 3.46 9.90 -35.26
C PHE A 137 2.17 10.25 -36.02
N SER A 138 1.25 11.00 -35.39
CA SER A 138 0.04 11.59 -36.00
C SER A 138 0.33 12.99 -36.55
#